data_AF-A0AA39KSQ6-F1
#
_entry.id   AF-A0AA39KSQ6-F1
#
_cell.length_a   1.000
_cell.length_b   1.000
_cell.length_c   1.000
_cell.angle_alpha   90.00
_cell.angle_beta   90.00
_cell.angle_gamma   90.00
#
_symmetry.space_group_name_H-M   'P 1'
#
loop_
_entity.id
_entity.type
_entity.pdbx_description
1 polymer ?
#
loop_
_entity_poly.entity_id
_entity_poly.type
_entity_poly.pdbx_seq_one_letter_code
_entity_poly.pdbx_strand_id
1 'polypeptide(L)'
;MEALMDYVECLNTHWLAMVSAGMYTHIREICIIGLCFEESHGPVFHPTFASVLFTFSVLSVLAEYKPWPRSLKEPPLPLLYIYEMLVATLVANLAIRAIWVPLLTVLWNLTQASSKWLIWMNSLTGLDQYQIPKGFASFMGNEDSTFFMAWCISLMSFLWMMDATESLDAILDYFSTK
;
A
#
# COMPACT_ATOMS: atom_id res chain seq x y z
N MET A 1 21.20 -5.38 -27.58
CA MET A 1 20.47 -6.61 -27.20
C MET A 1 21.16 -7.29 -26.03
N GLU A 2 22.49 -7.41 -26.05
CA GLU A 2 23.32 -7.92 -24.94
C GLU A 2 23.20 -7.09 -23.64
N ALA A 3 23.26 -5.76 -23.71
CA ALA A 3 23.05 -4.92 -22.53
C ALA A 3 21.68 -5.12 -21.84
N LEU A 4 20.65 -5.48 -22.60
CA LEU A 4 19.31 -5.73 -22.06
C LEU A 4 19.24 -7.13 -21.42
N MET A 5 20.03 -8.08 -21.90
CA MET A 5 20.20 -9.41 -21.30
C MET A 5 20.94 -9.32 -19.96
N ASP A 6 21.99 -8.50 -19.85
CA ASP A 6 22.70 -8.28 -18.58
C ASP A 6 21.79 -7.64 -17.51
N TYR A 7 20.89 -6.72 -17.90
CA TYR A 7 19.88 -6.17 -16.99
C TYR A 7 18.84 -7.22 -16.56
N VAL A 8 18.48 -8.15 -17.45
CA VAL A 8 17.50 -9.22 -17.17
C VAL A 8 18.11 -10.33 -16.31
N GLU A 9 19.41 -10.62 -16.43
CA GLU A 9 20.11 -11.53 -15.52
C GLU A 9 20.28 -10.94 -14.11
N CYS A 10 20.27 -9.61 -13.99
CA CYS A 10 20.28 -8.90 -12.70
C CYS A 10 18.89 -8.80 -12.05
N LEU A 11 17.81 -9.06 -12.80
CA LEU A 11 16.44 -9.02 -12.31
C LEU A 11 16.07 -10.34 -11.64
N ASN A 12 15.78 -10.27 -10.34
CA ASN A 12 15.27 -11.40 -9.57
C ASN A 12 13.88 -11.81 -10.13
N THR A 13 13.86 -12.85 -10.96
CA THR A 13 12.65 -13.34 -11.65
C THR A 13 11.55 -13.78 -10.70
N HIS A 14 11.92 -14.30 -9.52
CA HIS A 14 11.00 -14.60 -8.41
C HIS A 14 10.31 -13.33 -7.91
N TRP A 15 11.08 -12.29 -7.60
CA TRP A 15 10.54 -11.01 -7.12
C TRP A 15 9.55 -10.43 -8.14
N LEU A 16 9.95 -10.42 -9.41
CA LEU A 16 9.10 -9.92 -10.50
C LEU A 16 7.80 -10.72 -10.62
N ALA A 17 7.87 -12.05 -10.57
CA ALA A 17 6.69 -12.92 -10.66
C ALA A 17 5.72 -12.69 -9.49
N MET A 18 6.22 -12.60 -8.25
CA MET A 18 5.39 -12.37 -7.07
C MET A 18 4.72 -10.99 -7.09
N VAL A 19 5.51 -9.93 -7.30
CA VAL A 19 5.00 -8.56 -7.29
C VAL A 19 4.03 -8.35 -8.46
N SER A 20 4.37 -8.81 -9.66
CA SER A 20 3.48 -8.66 -10.82
C SER A 20 2.16 -9.44 -10.66
N ALA A 21 2.20 -10.68 -10.17
CA ALA A 21 0.98 -11.46 -9.94
C ALA A 21 0.09 -10.81 -8.89
N GLY A 22 0.65 -10.41 -7.74
CA GLY A 22 -0.10 -9.75 -6.68
C GLY A 22 -0.69 -8.40 -7.14
N MET A 23 0.11 -7.57 -7.81
CA MET A 23 -0.35 -6.29 -8.35
C MET A 23 -1.41 -6.45 -9.42
N TYR A 24 -1.26 -7.44 -10.31
CA TYR A 24 -2.26 -7.75 -11.33
C TYR A 24 -3.60 -8.12 -10.67
N THR A 25 -3.58 -8.94 -9.62
CA THR A 25 -4.81 -9.27 -8.90
C THR A 25 -5.43 -8.08 -8.19
N HIS A 26 -4.63 -7.19 -7.61
CA HIS A 26 -5.13 -5.95 -6.99
C HIS A 26 -5.80 -5.02 -8.02
N ILE A 27 -5.12 -4.75 -9.13
CA ILE A 27 -5.61 -3.84 -10.19
C ILE A 27 -6.87 -4.40 -10.87
N ARG A 28 -6.93 -5.72 -11.05
CA ARG A 28 -8.09 -6.40 -11.65
C ARG A 28 -9.15 -6.80 -10.63
N GLU A 29 -8.97 -6.46 -9.36
CA GLU A 29 -9.88 -6.80 -8.27
C GLU A 29 -10.19 -8.32 -8.19
N ILE A 30 -9.21 -9.15 -8.52
CA ILE A 30 -9.33 -10.62 -8.51
C ILE A 30 -9.12 -11.16 -7.09
N CYS A 31 -10.15 -11.80 -6.54
CA CYS A 31 -10.09 -12.50 -5.26
C CYS A 31 -9.85 -14.00 -5.43
N ILE A 32 -8.77 -14.55 -4.85
CA ILE A 32 -8.41 -15.97 -5.04
C ILE A 32 -8.99 -16.93 -3.97
N ILE A 33 -9.63 -16.46 -2.89
CA ILE A 33 -10.17 -17.35 -1.82
C ILE A 33 -11.54 -16.88 -1.30
N GLY A 34 -12.43 -16.37 -2.16
CA GLY A 34 -13.78 -15.94 -1.69
C GLY A 34 -13.77 -14.85 -0.61
N LEU A 35 -12.62 -14.21 -0.33
CA LEU A 35 -12.52 -13.05 0.57
C LEU A 35 -13.29 -11.83 0.03
N CYS A 36 -13.68 -11.89 -1.24
CA CYS A 36 -14.74 -11.08 -1.82
C CYS A 36 -16.10 -11.48 -1.21
N PHE A 37 -16.37 -11.04 0.03
CA PHE A 37 -17.72 -11.09 0.56
C PHE A 37 -18.67 -10.29 -0.35
N GLU A 38 -19.78 -10.92 -0.72
CA GLU A 38 -20.89 -10.31 -1.43
C GLU A 38 -21.38 -9.06 -0.68
N GLU A 39 -21.45 -7.97 -1.43
CA GLU A 39 -22.49 -6.95 -1.34
C GLU A 39 -22.89 -6.53 0.08
N SER A 40 -22.11 -5.62 0.66
CA SER A 40 -22.66 -4.65 1.60
C SER A 40 -22.44 -3.27 1.00
N HIS A 41 -23.45 -2.41 1.11
CA HIS A 41 -23.58 -1.06 0.56
C HIS A 41 -22.50 -0.05 1.05
N GLY A 42 -21.23 -0.45 1.02
CA GLY A 42 -20.06 0.40 1.25
C GLY A 42 -19.49 0.90 -0.08
N PRO A 43 -18.69 1.98 -0.06
CA PRO A 43 -18.16 2.59 -1.26
C PRO A 43 -17.43 1.54 -2.09
N VAL A 44 -17.82 1.45 -3.37
CA VAL A 44 -17.21 0.56 -4.37
C VAL A 44 -15.71 0.77 -4.33
N PHE A 45 -14.98 -0.30 -3.97
CA PHE A 45 -13.53 -0.29 -3.95
C PHE A 45 -13.04 -0.08 -5.37
N HIS A 46 -12.47 1.08 -5.65
CA HIS A 46 -11.68 1.31 -6.85
C HIS A 46 -10.20 1.36 -6.45
N PRO A 47 -9.29 0.68 -7.18
CA PRO A 47 -7.87 0.79 -6.96
C PRO A 47 -7.43 2.24 -7.17
N THR A 48 -7.25 2.97 -6.08
CA THR A 48 -6.68 4.31 -6.09
C THR A 48 -5.16 4.21 -6.17
N PHE A 49 -4.49 5.27 -6.63
CA PHE A 49 -3.03 5.33 -6.62
C PHE A 49 -2.45 5.05 -5.21
N ALA A 50 -3.14 5.49 -4.16
CA ALA A 50 -2.73 5.23 -2.79
C ALA A 50 -2.83 3.74 -2.42
N SER A 51 -3.90 3.03 -2.81
CA SER A 51 -3.99 1.59 -2.53
C SER A 51 -3.02 0.77 -3.37
N VAL A 52 -2.78 1.16 -4.61
CA VAL A 52 -1.77 0.54 -5.51
C VAL A 52 -0.37 0.65 -4.90
N LEU A 53 0.01 1.84 -4.44
CA LEU A 53 1.34 2.08 -3.87
C LEU A 53 1.53 1.38 -2.52
N PHE A 54 0.45 1.25 -1.72
CA PHE A 54 0.44 0.47 -0.49
C PHE A 54 0.53 -1.04 -0.76
N THR A 55 -0.24 -1.58 -1.71
CA THR A 55 -0.15 -3.00 -2.05
C THR A 55 1.21 -3.34 -2.63
N PHE A 56 1.77 -2.45 -3.45
CA PHE A 56 3.11 -2.61 -3.99
C PHE A 56 4.17 -2.68 -2.89
N SER A 57 4.09 -1.81 -1.88
CA SER A 57 5.04 -1.83 -0.76
C SER A 57 4.96 -3.14 0.02
N VAL A 58 3.76 -3.61 0.34
CA VAL A 58 3.56 -4.90 1.03
C VAL A 58 4.10 -6.08 0.21
N LEU A 59 3.80 -6.14 -1.08
CA LEU A 59 4.25 -7.21 -1.96
C LEU A 59 5.77 -7.22 -2.16
N SER A 60 6.39 -6.04 -2.24
CA SER A 60 7.84 -5.92 -2.39
C SER A 60 8.57 -6.42 -1.16
N VAL A 61 8.08 -6.09 0.05
CA VAL A 61 8.62 -6.66 1.29
C VAL A 61 8.43 -8.18 1.31
N LEU A 62 7.23 -8.67 0.96
CA LEU A 62 6.97 -10.12 0.92
C LEU A 62 7.91 -10.86 -0.04
N ALA A 63 8.21 -10.26 -1.19
CA ALA A 63 9.05 -10.88 -2.21
C ALA A 63 10.51 -11.05 -1.76
N GLU A 64 10.99 -10.28 -0.79
CA GLU A 64 12.31 -10.50 -0.15
C GLU A 64 12.29 -11.73 0.78
N TYR A 65 11.19 -11.92 1.50
CA TYR A 65 11.02 -13.07 2.39
C TYR A 65 10.50 -14.27 1.60
N LYS A 66 11.40 -15.06 1.01
CA LYS A 66 11.06 -16.36 0.35
C LYS A 66 9.98 -17.10 1.17
N PRO A 67 8.73 -17.15 0.69
CA PRO A 67 7.61 -17.56 1.54
C PRO A 67 7.58 -19.08 1.78
N TRP A 68 8.38 -19.85 1.02
CA TRP A 68 8.50 -21.28 1.23
C TRP A 68 9.17 -21.61 2.57
N PRO A 69 8.53 -22.44 3.42
CA PRO A 69 9.10 -22.78 4.72
C PRO A 69 10.37 -23.60 4.57
N ARG A 70 11.44 -23.16 5.26
CA ARG A 70 12.75 -23.85 5.26
C ARG A 70 12.72 -25.28 5.81
N SER A 71 11.63 -25.65 6.51
CA SER A 71 11.44 -26.98 7.10
C SER A 71 10.99 -28.03 6.09
N LEU A 72 10.54 -27.64 4.89
CA LEU A 72 10.08 -28.56 3.85
C LEU A 72 11.11 -28.69 2.74
N LYS A 73 11.21 -29.89 2.16
CA LYS A 73 12.01 -30.12 0.96
C LYS A 73 11.54 -29.20 -0.16
N GLU A 74 12.47 -28.55 -0.84
CA GLU A 74 12.15 -27.66 -1.95
C GLU A 74 11.43 -28.43 -3.07
N PRO A 75 10.26 -27.95 -3.52
CA PRO A 75 9.48 -28.56 -4.58
C PRO A 75 10.14 -28.28 -5.94
N PRO A 76 9.69 -28.95 -7.02
CA PRO A 76 10.11 -28.58 -8.37
C PRO A 76 9.82 -27.10 -8.66
N LEU A 77 10.77 -26.42 -9.29
CA LEU A 77 10.74 -25.00 -9.68
C LEU A 77 9.36 -24.48 -10.15
N PRO A 78 8.65 -25.12 -11.10
CA PRO A 78 7.35 -24.60 -11.56
C PRO A 78 6.28 -24.58 -10.47
N LEU A 79 6.30 -25.56 -9.55
CA LEU A 79 5.33 -25.62 -8.45
C LEU A 79 5.61 -24.52 -7.41
N LEU A 80 6.89 -24.21 -7.19
CA LEU A 80 7.33 -23.13 -6.31
C LEU A 80 6.79 -21.78 -6.80
N TYR A 81 6.97 -21.47 -8.09
CA TYR A 81 6.47 -20.22 -8.68
C TYR A 81 4.95 -20.10 -8.59
N ILE A 82 4.20 -21.18 -8.87
CA ILE A 82 2.74 -21.16 -8.76
C ILE A 82 2.31 -20.89 -7.31
N TYR A 83 2.97 -21.54 -6.35
CA TYR A 83 2.70 -21.34 -4.93
C TYR A 83 2.97 -19.89 -4.52
N GLU A 84 4.13 -19.34 -4.87
CA GLU A 84 4.54 -17.97 -4.55
C GLU A 84 3.61 -16.93 -5.16
N MET A 85 3.19 -17.11 -6.42
CA MET A 85 2.17 -16.27 -7.04
C MET A 85 0.85 -16.36 -6.27
N LEU A 86 0.40 -17.57 -5.91
CA LEU A 86 -0.84 -17.73 -5.13
C LEU A 86 -0.75 -17.04 -3.76
N VAL A 87 0.37 -17.18 -3.07
CA VAL A 87 0.63 -16.50 -1.80
C VAL A 87 0.63 -14.98 -1.99
N ALA A 88 1.30 -14.46 -3.01
CA ALA A 88 1.33 -13.03 -3.30
C ALA A 88 -0.08 -12.48 -3.55
N THR A 89 -0.90 -13.19 -4.32
CA THR A 89 -2.29 -12.78 -4.58
C THR A 89 -3.19 -12.87 -3.35
N LEU A 90 -2.96 -13.84 -2.46
CA LEU A 90 -3.65 -13.94 -1.18
C LEU A 90 -3.26 -12.76 -0.27
N VAL A 91 -1.97 -12.47 -0.18
CA VAL A 91 -1.46 -11.36 0.64
C VAL A 91 -1.95 -10.02 0.11
N ALA A 92 -1.99 -9.80 -1.20
CA ALA A 92 -2.57 -8.58 -1.78
C ALA A 92 -4.04 -8.40 -1.35
N ASN A 93 -4.84 -9.46 -1.46
CA ASN A 93 -6.24 -9.43 -1.03
C ASN A 93 -6.40 -9.17 0.47
N LEU A 94 -5.54 -9.77 1.29
CA LEU A 94 -5.57 -9.60 2.75
C LEU A 94 -5.08 -8.21 3.17
N ALA A 95 -4.02 -7.70 2.55
CA ALA A 95 -3.48 -6.37 2.81
C ALA A 95 -4.54 -5.29 2.53
N ILE A 96 -5.28 -5.42 1.43
CA ILE A 96 -6.36 -4.48 1.15
C ILE A 96 -7.49 -4.66 2.17
N ARG A 97 -8.07 -5.85 2.28
CA ARG A 97 -9.31 -6.04 3.04
C ARG A 97 -9.12 -5.94 4.55
N ALA A 98 -8.05 -6.51 5.08
CA ALA A 98 -7.82 -6.56 6.52
C ALA A 98 -7.07 -5.34 7.05
N ILE A 99 -6.31 -4.63 6.21
CA ILE A 99 -5.47 -3.50 6.66
C ILE A 99 -5.95 -2.19 6.02
N TRP A 100 -5.92 -2.10 4.69
CA TRP A 100 -6.22 -0.84 3.99
C TRP A 100 -7.66 -0.34 4.24
N VAL A 101 -8.65 -1.22 4.17
CA VAL A 101 -10.06 -0.85 4.35
C VAL A 101 -10.37 -0.35 5.77
N PRO A 102 -10.02 -1.08 6.85
CA PRO A 102 -10.19 -0.57 8.20
C PRO A 102 -9.41 0.71 8.43
N LEU A 103 -8.21 0.82 7.86
CA LEU A 103 -7.39 2.03 7.95
C LEU A 103 -8.10 3.25 7.36
N LEU A 104 -8.70 3.14 6.17
CA LEU A 104 -9.48 4.23 5.57
C LEU A 104 -10.65 4.66 6.48
N THR A 105 -11.36 3.68 7.06
CA THR A 105 -12.44 3.96 8.01
C THR A 105 -11.95 4.70 9.25
N VAL A 106 -10.80 4.27 9.80
CA VAL A 106 -10.16 4.93 10.95
C VAL A 106 -9.74 6.35 10.59
N LEU A 107 -9.13 6.55 9.41
CA LEU A 107 -8.73 7.87 8.94
C LEU A 107 -9.92 8.80 8.78
N TRP A 108 -11.00 8.33 8.17
CA TRP A 108 -12.25 9.09 8.05
C TRP A 108 -12.79 9.51 9.42
N ASN A 109 -12.85 8.58 10.37
CA ASN A 109 -13.34 8.91 11.71
C ASN A 109 -12.40 9.88 12.44
N LEU A 110 -11.09 9.76 12.24
CA LEU A 110 -10.08 10.63 12.84
C LEU A 110 -10.14 12.04 12.25
N THR A 111 -10.26 12.19 10.93
CA THR A 111 -10.41 13.48 10.25
C THR A 111 -11.70 14.17 10.71
N GLN A 112 -12.82 13.45 10.76
CA GLN A 112 -14.09 13.97 11.28
C GLN A 112 -14.01 14.39 12.76
N ALA A 113 -13.40 13.58 13.62
CA ALA A 113 -13.23 13.90 15.03
C ALA A 113 -12.31 15.13 15.20
N SER A 114 -11.22 15.20 14.44
CA SER A 114 -10.28 16.32 14.46
C SER A 114 -10.93 17.63 13.99
N SER A 115 -11.76 17.58 12.95
CA SER A 115 -12.53 18.74 12.46
C SER A 115 -13.45 19.29 13.54
N LYS A 116 -14.26 18.42 14.18
CA LYS A 116 -15.16 18.83 15.27
C LYS A 116 -14.40 19.43 16.46
N TRP A 117 -13.28 18.81 16.82
CA TRP A 117 -12.43 19.30 17.91
C TRP A 117 -11.81 20.67 17.58
N LEU A 118 -11.33 20.85 16.35
CA LEU A 118 -10.79 22.14 15.87
C LEU A 118 -11.85 23.24 15.84
N ILE A 119 -13.06 22.94 15.36
CA ILE A 119 -14.18 23.89 15.37
C ILE A 119 -14.51 24.29 16.82
N TRP A 120 -14.60 23.32 17.73
CA TRP A 120 -14.85 23.59 19.15
C TRP A 120 -13.73 24.47 19.76
N MET A 121 -12.46 24.16 19.50
CA MET A 121 -11.32 24.97 19.96
C MET A 121 -11.33 26.40 19.40
N ASN A 122 -11.64 26.56 18.11
CA ASN A 122 -11.73 27.88 17.47
C ASN A 122 -12.85 28.73 18.11
N SER A 123 -13.97 28.11 18.47
CA SER A 123 -15.09 28.78 19.13
C SER A 123 -14.74 29.25 20.54
N LEU A 124 -13.97 28.46 21.30
CA LEU A 124 -13.54 28.81 22.66
C LEU A 124 -12.52 29.94 22.70
N THR A 125 -11.65 30.00 21.70
CA THR A 125 -10.53 30.95 21.63
C THR A 125 -10.88 32.22 20.86
N GLY A 126 -12.09 32.29 20.30
CA GLY A 126 -12.54 33.41 19.45
C GLY A 126 -11.87 33.45 18.08
N LEU A 127 -11.19 32.37 17.66
CA LEU A 127 -10.49 32.30 16.37
C LEU A 127 -11.43 32.09 15.18
N ASP A 128 -12.74 31.96 15.39
CA ASP A 128 -13.75 31.82 14.33
C ASP A 128 -13.78 32.97 13.32
N GLN A 129 -13.24 34.14 13.70
CA GLN A 129 -13.13 35.31 12.84
C GLN A 129 -11.98 35.19 11.82
N TYR A 130 -11.00 34.32 12.07
CA TYR A 130 -9.85 34.13 11.18
C TYR A 130 -10.13 33.04 10.14
N GLN A 131 -9.90 33.38 8.87
CA GLN A 131 -10.21 32.50 7.74
C GLN A 131 -9.36 31.23 7.71
N ILE A 132 -8.10 31.31 8.14
CA ILE A 132 -7.14 30.19 8.11
C ILE A 132 -7.54 29.05 9.05
N PRO A 133 -7.71 29.25 10.38
CA PRO A 133 -8.06 28.17 11.29
C PRO A 133 -9.45 27.59 11.01
N LYS A 134 -10.39 28.42 10.57
CA LYS A 134 -11.73 27.98 10.15
C LYS A 134 -11.69 27.15 8.87
N GLY A 135 -10.91 27.59 7.88
CA GLY A 135 -10.71 26.87 6.63
C GLY A 135 -10.04 25.51 6.85
N PHE A 136 -9.02 25.45 7.72
CA PHE A 136 -8.36 24.19 8.06
C PHE A 136 -9.28 23.20 8.78
N ALA A 137 -10.05 23.68 9.77
CA ALA A 137 -11.02 22.85 10.48
C ALA A 137 -12.11 22.31 9.53
N SER A 138 -12.56 23.14 8.58
CA SER A 138 -13.50 22.72 7.54
C SER A 138 -12.89 21.72 6.55
N PHE A 139 -11.63 21.90 6.16
CA PHE A 139 -10.92 20.98 5.28
C PHE A 139 -10.80 19.58 5.90
N MET A 140 -10.46 19.49 7.19
CA MET A 140 -10.38 18.22 7.92
C MET A 140 -11.73 17.48 7.99
N GLY A 141 -12.85 18.16 7.78
CA GLY A 141 -14.19 17.54 7.74
C GLY A 141 -14.59 17.01 6.37
N ASN A 142 -13.79 17.25 5.33
CA ASN A 142 -14.07 16.82 3.96
C ASN A 142 -13.43 15.46 3.61
N GLU A 143 -13.98 14.81 2.59
CA GLU A 143 -13.44 13.59 1.98
C GLU A 143 -12.00 13.78 1.45
N ASP A 144 -11.69 14.96 0.93
CA ASP A 144 -10.35 15.30 0.42
C ASP A 144 -9.25 15.13 1.48
N SER A 145 -9.52 15.48 2.74
CA SER A 145 -8.55 15.31 3.82
C SER A 145 -8.26 13.83 4.09
N THR A 146 -9.26 12.97 3.92
CA THR A 146 -9.09 11.53 4.15
C THR A 146 -8.30 10.90 3.00
N PHE A 147 -8.56 11.31 1.76
CA PHE A 147 -7.75 10.92 0.61
C PHE A 147 -6.28 11.38 0.72
N PHE A 148 -6.06 12.63 1.15
CA PHE A 148 -4.72 13.16 1.39
C PHE A 148 -3.96 12.35 2.43
N MET A 149 -4.60 12.07 3.58
CA MET A 149 -3.99 11.26 4.65
C MET A 149 -3.70 9.82 4.19
N ALA A 150 -4.61 9.21 3.42
CA ALA A 150 -4.39 7.90 2.84
C ALA A 150 -3.18 7.89 1.87
N TRP A 151 -3.01 8.94 1.07
CA TRP A 151 -1.86 9.10 0.19
C TRP A 151 -0.56 9.25 0.98
N CYS A 152 -0.54 10.06 2.04
CA CYS A 152 0.62 10.20 2.92
C CYS A 152 1.02 8.88 3.57
N ILE A 153 0.05 8.10 4.06
CA ILE A 153 0.34 6.79 4.68
C ILE A 153 0.88 5.81 3.64
N SER A 154 0.31 5.83 2.43
CA SER A 154 0.81 5.01 1.34
C SER A 154 2.28 5.36 1.01
N LEU A 155 2.60 6.65 0.86
CA LEU A 155 3.98 7.10 0.66
C LEU A 155 4.91 6.68 1.80
N MET A 156 4.48 6.84 3.05
CA MET A 156 5.28 6.41 4.20
C MET A 156 5.51 4.90 4.18
N SER A 157 4.50 4.11 3.81
CA SER A 157 4.65 2.65 3.66
C SER A 157 5.66 2.27 2.56
N PHE A 158 5.70 3.04 1.48
CA PHE A 158 6.63 2.84 0.38
C PHE A 158 8.05 3.23 0.76
N LEU A 159 8.24 4.38 1.41
CA LEU A 159 9.55 4.78 1.94
C LEU A 159 10.07 3.76 2.96
N TRP A 160 9.20 3.27 3.83
CA TRP A 160 9.54 2.22 4.78
C TRP A 160 9.91 0.90 4.08
N MET A 161 9.20 0.53 3.02
CA MET A 161 9.57 -0.63 2.20
C MET A 161 10.93 -0.42 1.52
N MET A 162 11.24 0.78 1.03
CA MET A 162 12.54 1.05 0.42
C MET A 162 13.70 0.89 1.43
N ASP A 163 13.49 1.36 2.65
CA ASP A 163 14.42 1.19 3.77
C ASP A 163 14.55 -0.30 4.15
N ALA A 164 13.43 -1.01 4.30
CA ALA A 164 13.42 -2.43 4.69
C ALA A 164 14.02 -3.38 3.63
N THR A 165 14.05 -2.96 2.36
CA THR A 165 14.63 -3.72 1.23
C THR A 165 16.05 -3.28 0.91
N GLU A 166 16.65 -2.37 1.69
CA GLU A 166 17.96 -1.74 1.42
C GLU A 166 18.04 -1.05 0.03
N SER A 167 16.91 -0.90 -0.66
CA SER A 167 16.85 -0.27 -1.98
C SER A 167 17.08 1.24 -1.91
N LEU A 168 16.78 1.85 -0.75
CA LEU A 168 17.08 3.26 -0.50
C LEU A 168 18.59 3.53 -0.51
N ASP A 169 19.37 2.69 0.18
CA ASP A 169 20.83 2.81 0.25
C ASP A 169 21.45 2.60 -1.13
N ALA A 170 20.98 1.59 -1.88
CA ALA A 170 21.44 1.34 -3.25
C ALA A 170 21.18 2.55 -4.19
N ILE A 171 20.04 3.23 -4.03
CA ILE A 171 19.70 4.42 -4.83
C ILE A 171 20.57 5.61 -4.40
N LEU A 172 20.75 5.83 -3.10
CA LEU A 172 21.58 6.91 -2.57
C LEU A 172 23.04 6.76 -3.02
N ASP A 173 23.58 5.54 -2.98
CA ASP A 173 24.92 5.22 -3.45
C ASP A 173 25.08 5.53 -4.94
N TYR A 174 24.10 5.16 -5.77
CA TYR A 174 24.09 5.48 -7.20
C TYR A 174 24.09 6.99 -7.47
N PHE A 175 23.34 7.77 -6.68
CA PHE A 175 23.33 9.22 -6.82
C PHE A 175 24.61 9.88 -6.28
N SER A 176 25.28 9.29 -5.29
CA SER A 176 26.54 9.81 -4.72
C SER A 176 27.77 9.56 -5.61
N THR A 177 27.71 8.53 -6.47
CA THR A 177 28.79 8.18 -7.41
C THR A 177 28.71 8.93 -8.75
N LYS A 178 27.71 9.78 -8.93
CA LYS A 178 27.58 10.72 -10.05
C LYS A 178 27.95 12.14 -9.64
#